data_AF-A0A932K0D0-F1
#
_entry.id   AF-A0A932K0D0-F1
#
_cell.length_a   1.000
_cell.length_b   1.000
_cell.length_c   1.000
_cell.angle_alpha   90.00
_cell.angle_beta   90.00
_cell.angle_gamma   90.00
#
_symmetry.space_group_name_H-M   'P 1'
#
loop_
_entity.id
_entity.type
_entity.pdbx_description
1 polymer ?
#
loop_
_entity_poly.entity_id
_entity_poly.type
_entity_poly.pdbx_seq_one_letter_code
_entity_poly.pdbx_strand_id
1 'polypeptide(L)'
;MSVPGNITNPKVQAAYQSDLVERYQKLEKAADQTIQSFANLIDELGKLKKESAGTEVKEPLGKITNEVNNSSVYITQMLAEQMKLIHGTLNPEALVSSEESA
;
A
#
# COMPACT_ATOMS: atom_id res chain seq x y z
N MET A 1 -27.23 6.89 -32.37
CA MET A 1 -26.38 7.17 -31.21
C MET A 1 -25.33 6.07 -31.14
N SER A 2 -24.08 6.38 -31.48
CA SER A 2 -22.99 5.40 -31.50
C SER A 2 -22.46 5.21 -30.09
N VAL A 3 -22.48 3.97 -29.61
CA VAL A 3 -21.94 3.57 -28.31
C VAL A 3 -20.40 3.76 -28.35
N PRO A 4 -19.78 4.38 -27.33
CA PRO A 4 -18.34 4.59 -27.34
C PRO A 4 -17.60 3.25 -27.24
N GLY A 5 -16.80 2.96 -28.27
CA GLY A 5 -15.55 2.18 -28.19
C GLY A 5 -15.62 0.82 -27.48
N ASN A 6 -16.35 -0.14 -28.03
CA ASN A 6 -16.13 -1.54 -27.70
C ASN A 6 -14.78 -1.95 -28.31
N ILE A 7 -13.70 -2.04 -27.53
CA ILE A 7 -12.42 -2.58 -28.00
C ILE A 7 -12.60 -4.10 -28.16
N THR A 8 -13.13 -4.52 -29.31
CA THR A 8 -13.42 -5.93 -29.62
C THR A 8 -12.20 -6.70 -30.12
N ASN A 9 -11.00 -6.10 -30.12
CA ASN A 9 -9.78 -6.77 -30.57
C ASN A 9 -9.12 -7.50 -29.39
N PRO A 10 -9.14 -8.85 -29.36
CA PRO A 10 -8.60 -9.63 -28.23
C PRO A 10 -7.12 -9.36 -27.97
N LYS A 11 -6.34 -9.01 -29.01
CA LYS A 11 -4.92 -8.68 -28.86
C LYS A 11 -4.71 -7.37 -28.12
N VAL A 12 -5.57 -6.38 -28.33
CA VAL A 12 -5.51 -5.09 -27.64
C VAL A 12 -5.94 -5.27 -26.19
N GLN A 13 -7.00 -6.03 -25.95
CA GLN A 13 -7.47 -6.35 -24.60
C GLN A 13 -6.42 -7.11 -23.77
N ALA A 14 -5.76 -8.12 -24.35
CA ALA A 14 -4.68 -8.87 -23.70
C ALA A 14 -3.46 -7.97 -23.39
N ALA A 15 -3.10 -7.05 -24.29
CA ALA A 15 -2.00 -6.11 -24.04
C ALA A 15 -2.31 -5.14 -22.89
N TYR A 16 -3.55 -4.62 -22.82
CA TYR A 16 -3.98 -3.78 -21.70
C TYR A 16 -3.99 -4.53 -20.36
N GLN A 17 -4.46 -5.77 -20.34
CA GLN A 17 -4.41 -6.61 -19.15
C GLN A 17 -2.97 -6.88 -18.70
N SER A 18 -2.09 -7.21 -19.64
CA SER A 18 -0.67 -7.44 -19.35
C SER A 18 0.03 -6.20 -18.78
N ASP A 19 -0.21 -5.02 -19.36
CA ASP A 19 0.33 -3.74 -18.86
C ASP A 19 -0.21 -3.42 -17.45
N LEU A 20 -1.50 -3.68 -17.20
CA LEU A 20 -2.11 -3.46 -15.89
C LEU A 20 -1.52 -4.39 -14.82
N VAL A 21 -1.31 -5.66 -15.13
CA VAL A 21 -0.66 -6.63 -14.23
C VAL A 21 0.78 -6.21 -13.91
N GLU A 22 1.55 -5.80 -14.93
CA GLU A 22 2.94 -5.35 -14.72
C GLU A 22 2.98 -4.10 -13.82
N ARG A 23 2.10 -3.13 -14.06
CA ARG A 23 1.99 -1.93 -13.23
C ARG A 23 1.56 -2.26 -11.80
N TYR A 24 0.65 -3.20 -11.62
CA TYR A 24 0.22 -3.66 -10.31
C TYR A 24 1.36 -4.30 -9.52
N GLN A 25 2.16 -5.18 -10.14
CA GLN A 25 3.34 -5.78 -9.48
C GLN A 25 4.37 -4.73 -9.08
N LYS A 26 4.58 -3.70 -9.91
CA LYS A 26 5.45 -2.57 -9.56
C LYS A 26 4.90 -1.78 -8.37
N LEU A 27 3.59 -1.57 -8.32
CA LEU A 27 2.91 -0.89 -7.21
C LEU A 27 3.01 -1.71 -5.92
N GLU A 28 2.79 -3.03 -5.98
CA GLU A 28 2.93 -3.95 -4.85
C GLU A 28 4.33 -3.87 -4.23
N LYS A 29 5.35 -3.99 -5.08
CA LYS A 29 6.74 -3.87 -4.64
C LYS A 29 7.06 -2.51 -4.02
N ALA A 30 6.54 -1.42 -4.60
CA ALA A 30 6.73 -0.08 -4.05
C ALA A 30 6.00 0.12 -2.71
N ALA A 31 4.81 -0.48 -2.55
CA ALA A 31 4.08 -0.49 -1.29
C ALA A 31 4.86 -1.23 -0.20
N ASP A 32 5.37 -2.43 -0.48
CA ASP A 32 6.21 -3.19 0.45
C ASP A 32 7.46 -2.42 0.88
N GLN A 33 8.16 -1.79 -0.08
CA GLN A 33 9.32 -0.95 0.21
C GLN A 33 8.97 0.26 1.08
N THR A 34 7.79 0.84 0.88
CA THR A 34 7.30 1.98 1.67
C THR A 34 7.01 1.53 3.10
N ILE A 35 6.32 0.40 3.28
CA ILE A 35 6.01 -0.19 4.59
C ILE A 35 7.31 -0.51 5.35
N GLN A 36 8.28 -1.13 4.69
CA GLN A 36 9.59 -1.42 5.28
C GLN A 36 10.34 -0.15 5.68
N SER A 37 10.28 0.90 4.84
CA SER A 37 10.91 2.19 5.15
C SER A 37 10.33 2.84 6.40
N PHE A 38 9.00 2.78 6.58
CA PHE A 38 8.36 3.27 7.80
C PHE A 38 8.75 2.45 9.03
N ALA A 39 8.78 1.13 8.93
CA ALA A 39 9.21 0.26 10.03
C ALA A 39 10.64 0.60 10.49
N ASN A 40 11.56 0.76 9.53
CA ASN A 40 12.94 1.14 9.82
C ASN A 40 13.03 2.52 10.49
N LEU A 41 12.26 3.51 10.00
CA LEU A 41 12.24 4.85 10.59
C LEU A 41 11.72 4.84 12.03
N ILE A 42 10.65 4.08 12.30
CA ILE A 42 10.09 3.95 13.65
C ILE A 42 11.11 3.28 14.58
N ASP A 43 11.80 2.25 14.12
CA ASP A 43 12.85 1.57 14.88
C ASP A 43 14.03 2.51 15.19
N GLU A 44 14.48 3.31 14.23
CA GLU A 44 15.54 4.31 14.42
C GLU A 44 15.12 5.40 15.42
N LEU A 45 13.89 5.92 15.30
CA LEU A 45 13.33 6.87 16.26
C LEU A 45 13.22 6.25 17.66
N GLY A 46 12.87 4.97 17.76
CA GLY A 46 12.85 4.22 19.01
C GLY A 46 14.22 4.08 19.66
N LYS A 47 15.28 3.86 18.87
CA LYS A 47 16.68 3.85 19.35
C LYS A 47 17.10 5.23 19.84
N LEU A 48 16.86 6.28 19.04
CA LEU A 48 17.16 7.66 19.41
C LEU A 48 16.43 8.11 20.69
N LYS A 49 15.18 7.68 20.88
CA LYS A 49 14.41 7.93 22.11
C LYS A 49 15.07 7.27 23.34
N LYS A 50 15.65 6.09 23.19
CA LYS A 50 16.37 5.40 24.28
C LYS A 50 17.68 6.11 24.59
N GLU A 51 18.43 6.50 23.57
CA GLU A 51 19.72 7.20 23.71
C GLU A 51 19.57 8.61 24.29
N SER A 52 18.44 9.29 23.99
CA SER A 52 18.11 10.60 24.55
C SER A 52 17.55 10.58 25.97
N ALA A 53 17.57 9.44 26.66
CA ALA A 53 17.07 9.34 28.03
C ALA A 53 17.77 10.34 28.97
N GLY A 54 16.99 11.13 29.72
CA GLY A 54 17.52 12.15 30.63
C GLY A 54 17.86 13.49 29.98
N THR A 55 17.59 13.64 28.68
CA THR A 55 17.72 14.91 27.96
C THR A 55 16.35 15.55 27.67
N GLU A 56 16.34 16.86 27.41
CA GLU A 56 15.12 17.60 27.06
C GLU A 56 14.50 17.14 25.73
N VAL A 57 15.27 16.48 24.86
CA VAL A 57 14.80 16.04 23.53
C VAL A 57 14.03 14.72 23.56
N LYS A 58 14.03 13.97 24.67
CA LYS A 58 13.30 12.70 24.81
C LYS A 58 11.80 12.84 24.55
N GLU A 59 11.17 13.86 25.12
CA GLU A 59 9.73 14.10 24.99
C GLU A 59 9.34 14.49 23.55
N PRO A 60 10.00 15.49 22.92
CA PRO A 60 9.82 15.77 21.49
C PRO A 60 10.01 14.54 20.59
N LEU A 61 11.08 13.75 20.80
CA LEU A 61 11.32 12.51 20.05
C LEU A 61 10.21 11.49 20.25
N GLY A 62 9.69 11.36 21.48
CA GLY A 62 8.54 10.52 21.78
C GLY A 62 7.29 10.91 20.99
N LYS A 63 6.99 12.20 20.88
CA LYS A 63 5.86 12.70 20.09
C LYS A 63 6.05 12.43 18.60
N ILE A 64 7.22 12.74 18.04
CA ILE A 64 7.54 12.47 16.64
C ILE A 64 7.44 10.97 16.33
N THR A 65 7.95 10.10 17.21
CA THR A 65 7.84 8.64 17.04
C THR A 65 6.38 8.21 16.94
N ASN A 66 5.51 8.74 17.82
CA ASN A 66 4.09 8.40 17.82
C ASN A 66 3.37 8.93 16.58
N GLU A 67 3.65 10.16 16.15
CA GLU A 67 3.08 10.75 14.93
C GLU A 67 3.47 9.96 13.68
N VAL A 68 4.75 9.63 13.53
CA VAL A 68 5.26 8.80 12.43
C VAL A 68 4.62 7.42 12.45
N ASN A 69 4.49 6.79 13.61
CA ASN A 69 3.83 5.49 13.74
C ASN A 69 2.35 5.55 13.31
N ASN A 70 1.61 6.57 13.75
CA ASN A 70 0.21 6.74 13.36
C ASN A 70 0.07 6.99 11.84
N SER A 71 0.92 7.83 11.26
CA SER A 71 0.96 8.04 9.81
C SER A 71 1.31 6.77 9.05
N SER A 72 2.25 5.96 9.56
CA SER A 72 2.63 4.69 8.96
C SER A 72 1.46 3.69 8.94
N VAL A 73 0.72 3.57 10.04
CA VAL A 73 -0.46 2.70 10.12
C VAL A 73 -1.53 3.14 9.11
N TYR A 74 -1.84 4.44 9.05
CA TYR A 74 -2.81 4.99 8.10
C TYR A 74 -2.41 4.72 6.64
N ILE A 75 -1.15 5.00 6.27
CA ILE A 75 -0.66 4.78 4.91
C ILE A 75 -0.67 3.30 4.55
N THR A 76 -0.27 2.43 5.48
CA THR A 76 -0.28 0.97 5.27
C THR A 76 -1.69 0.46 5.03
N GLN A 77 -2.67 0.91 5.81
CA GLN A 77 -4.09 0.57 5.62
C GLN A 77 -4.60 1.07 4.27
N MET A 78 -4.34 2.33 3.93
CA MET A 78 -4.73 2.91 2.64
C MET A 78 -4.13 2.12 1.47
N LEU A 79 -2.84 1.77 1.54
CA LEU A 79 -2.18 0.96 0.50
C LEU A 79 -2.83 -0.42 0.39
N ALA A 80 -3.10 -1.09 1.51
CA ALA A 80 -3.75 -2.41 1.51
C ALA A 80 -5.15 -2.37 0.87
N GLU A 81 -5.96 -1.35 1.18
CA GLU A 81 -7.29 -1.16 0.60
C GLU A 81 -7.22 -0.93 -0.91
N GLN A 82 -6.34 -0.02 -1.37
CA GLN A 82 -6.17 0.26 -2.79
C GLN A 82 -5.65 -0.97 -3.56
N MET A 83 -4.72 -1.72 -2.96
CA MET A 83 -4.20 -2.95 -3.56
C MET A 83 -5.26 -4.03 -3.65
N LYS A 84 -6.15 -4.16 -2.65
CA LYS A 84 -7.30 -5.08 -2.69
C LYS A 84 -8.27 -4.72 -3.82
N LEU A 85 -8.57 -3.43 -4.01
CA LEU A 85 -9.43 -2.97 -5.10
C LEU A 85 -8.83 -3.31 -6.47
N ILE A 86 -7.55 -3.03 -6.68
CA ILE A 86 -6.88 -3.34 -7.95
C ILE A 86 -6.74 -4.85 -8.17
N HIS A 87 -6.47 -5.63 -7.12
CA HIS A 87 -6.45 -7.09 -7.22
C HIS A 87 -7.81 -7.63 -7.68
N GLY A 88 -8.89 -7.10 -7.11
CA GLY A 88 -10.25 -7.46 -7.48
C GLY A 88 -10.63 -7.09 -8.91
N THR A 89 -10.08 -6.02 -9.48
CA THR A 89 -10.31 -5.68 -10.90
C THR A 89 -9.48 -6.54 -11.85
N LEU A 90 -8.30 -7.00 -11.41
CA LEU A 90 -7.43 -7.90 -12.16
C LEU A 90 -7.89 -9.36 -12.12
N ASN A 91 -8.47 -9.79 -11.00
CA ASN A 91 -8.98 -11.13 -10.78
C ASN A 91 -10.35 -11.08 -10.07
N PRO A 92 -11.44 -10.83 -10.82
CA PRO A 92 -12.78 -10.68 -10.24
C PRO A 92 -13.30 -11.95 -9.55
N GLU A 93 -12.78 -13.13 -9.91
CA GLU A 93 -13.13 -14.41 -9.26
C GLU A 93 -12.57 -14.51 -7.82
N ALA A 94 -11.51 -13.76 -7.49
CA ALA A 94 -10.93 -13.74 -6.14
C ALA A 94 -11.80 -13.00 -5.11
N LEU A 95 -12.61 -12.02 -5.56
CA LEU A 95 -13.50 -11.24 -4.69
C LEU A 95 -14.70 -12.05 -4.16
N VAL A 96 -15.21 -13.00 -4.96
CA VAL A 96 -16.42 -13.78 -4.63
C VAL A 96 -16.18 -14.77 -3.50
N SER A 97 -14.95 -15.29 -3.35
CA SER A 97 -14.63 -16.26 -2.28
C SER A 97 -14.53 -15.65 -0.88
N SER A 98 -14.36 -14.32 -0.77
CA SER A 98 -14.19 -13.65 0.52
C SER A 98 -15.53 -13.32 1.22
N GLU A 99 -16.65 -13.35 0.50
CA GLU A 99 -17.99 -13.09 1.06
C GLU A 99 -18.73 -14.39 1.47
N GLU A 100 -18.27 -15.56 1.01
CA GLU A 100 -18.91 -16.86 1.32
C GLU A 100 -18.36 -17.53 2.59
N SER A 101 -17.37 -16.92 3.25
CA SER A 101 -16.72 -17.45 4.46
C SER A 101 -16.93 -16.60 5.74
N ALA A 102 -17.89 -15.67 5.74
CA ALA A 102 -18.25 -14.84 6.90
C ALA A 102 -19.55 -15.31 7.58
#